data_AF-A0A6P1NWV1-F1
#
_entry.id   AF-A0A6P1NWV1-F1
#
_cell.length_a   1.000
_cell.length_b   1.000
_cell.length_c   1.000
_cell.angle_alpha   90.00
_cell.angle_beta   90.00
_cell.angle_gamma   90.00
#
_symmetry.space_group_name_H-M   'P 1'
#
loop_
_entity.id
_entity.type
_entity.pdbx_description
1 polymer ?
#
loop_
_entity_poly.entity_id
_entity_poly.type
_entity_poly.pdbx_seq_one_letter_code
_entity_poly.pdbx_strand_id
1 'polypeptide(L)'
;MHRKLLVASLAFLSLACTPNRESVKQEPLEASVVEKPPVISGRKEKLRPTSGMQQALRQQKAIIDSLFEVELKDTLLTSRRKKFQVWVKHPETGELTQVVNNKWPEEVETTFNFFMDDQGRIIRISEMPYSESGDWDMMFSHYFTAEGTTFAFEKQVSAFNTYCPNDEYPDGITREKAIHLYSPSFTLIDSTYKMTDDEDKDITTRKCELEVDSETQVYRNLSSYLAAAKLKFNK
;
A
#
# COMPACT_ATOMS: atom_id res chain seq x y z
N MET A 1 -17.97 11.48 44.23
CA MET A 1 -18.88 12.53 43.71
C MET A 1 -18.90 12.43 42.21
N HIS A 2 -20.04 12.00 41.67
CA HIS A 2 -20.26 11.72 40.25
C HIS A 2 -20.18 12.98 39.38
N ARG A 3 -19.52 12.87 38.22
CA ARG A 3 -19.87 13.69 37.05
C ARG A 3 -20.17 12.76 35.88
N LYS A 4 -21.38 12.92 35.37
CA LYS A 4 -22.06 12.14 34.35
C LYS A 4 -21.44 12.46 32.98
N LEU A 5 -21.10 11.42 32.21
CA LEU A 5 -20.93 11.50 30.76
C LEU A 5 -22.32 11.73 30.15
N LEU A 6 -22.46 12.80 29.37
CA LEU A 6 -23.63 13.01 28.52
C LEU A 6 -23.35 12.30 27.18
N VAL A 7 -24.10 11.24 26.93
CA VAL A 7 -24.23 10.61 25.62
C VAL A 7 -25.14 11.49 24.78
N ALA A 8 -24.66 11.91 23.60
CA ALA A 8 -25.50 12.52 22.59
C ALA A 8 -25.30 11.76 21.27
N SER A 9 -26.16 10.77 21.05
CA SER A 9 -26.39 10.15 19.76
C SER A 9 -27.05 11.15 18.81
N LEU A 10 -26.52 11.31 17.60
CA LEU A 10 -27.26 11.91 16.49
C LEU A 10 -27.23 10.96 15.30
N ALA A 11 -28.42 10.41 15.02
CA ALA A 11 -28.75 9.68 13.82
C ALA A 11 -28.85 10.65 12.64
N PHE A 12 -28.25 10.29 11.51
CA PHE A 12 -28.53 10.90 10.22
C PHE A 12 -29.08 9.85 9.26
N LEU A 13 -30.37 10.01 8.94
CA LEU A 13 -30.96 9.49 7.72
C LEU A 13 -30.34 10.23 6.52
N SER A 14 -29.93 9.50 5.48
CA SER A 14 -29.87 10.06 4.14
C SER A 14 -30.56 9.12 3.15
N LEU A 15 -31.50 9.72 2.42
CA LEU A 15 -32.31 9.11 1.39
C LEU A 15 -31.50 8.89 0.11
N ALA A 16 -31.84 7.79 -0.57
CA ALA A 16 -31.40 7.46 -1.91
C ALA A 16 -31.83 8.50 -2.96
N CYS A 17 -30.96 8.73 -3.95
CA CYS A 17 -31.36 9.17 -5.29
C CYS A 17 -30.33 8.69 -6.32
N THR A 18 -30.71 7.68 -7.09
CA THR A 18 -30.05 7.25 -8.33
C THR A 18 -30.63 8.03 -9.52
N PRO A 19 -29.80 8.64 -10.38
CA PRO A 19 -30.22 9.06 -11.71
C PRO A 19 -29.93 7.96 -12.73
N ASN A 20 -31.02 7.37 -13.22
CA ASN A 20 -31.13 6.59 -14.44
C ASN A 20 -30.67 7.45 -15.64
N ARG A 21 -29.74 6.98 -16.47
CA ARG A 21 -29.42 7.63 -17.75
C ARG A 21 -29.29 6.61 -18.87
N GLU A 22 -30.05 6.90 -19.91
CA GLU A 22 -30.44 6.07 -21.03
C GLU A 22 -29.26 5.67 -21.95
N SER A 23 -29.38 4.46 -22.49
CA SER A 23 -28.52 3.89 -23.51
C SER A 23 -28.88 4.45 -24.90
N VAL A 24 -27.91 5.12 -25.51
CA VAL A 24 -27.98 5.52 -26.93
C VAL A 24 -27.36 4.41 -27.78
N LYS A 25 -28.18 3.82 -28.64
CA LYS A 25 -27.78 2.91 -29.72
C LYS A 25 -27.00 3.70 -30.79
N GLN A 26 -25.81 3.24 -31.16
CA GLN A 26 -25.16 3.61 -32.41
C GLN A 26 -25.22 2.41 -33.37
N GLU A 27 -25.77 2.66 -34.54
CA GLU A 27 -25.78 1.77 -35.71
C GLU A 27 -24.42 1.78 -36.44
N PRO A 28 -24.13 0.75 -37.25
CA PRO A 28 -22.78 0.38 -37.64
C PRO A 28 -22.26 1.20 -38.83
N LEU A 29 -21.02 1.67 -38.76
CA LEU A 29 -20.30 2.20 -39.91
C LEU A 29 -19.46 1.10 -40.58
N GLU A 30 -19.56 1.11 -41.90
CA GLU A 30 -19.08 0.14 -42.86
C GLU A 30 -17.57 -0.07 -42.86
N ALA A 31 -17.20 -1.30 -43.20
CA ALA A 31 -15.83 -1.78 -43.30
C ALA A 31 -15.09 -1.15 -44.51
N SER A 32 -14.01 -0.42 -44.22
CA SER A 32 -12.98 -0.12 -45.22
C SER A 32 -11.83 -1.12 -45.10
N VAL A 33 -11.61 -1.87 -46.18
CA VAL A 33 -10.51 -2.81 -46.40
C VAL A 33 -9.17 -2.09 -46.23
N VAL A 34 -8.35 -2.54 -45.26
CA VAL A 34 -6.93 -2.17 -45.15
C VAL A 34 -6.11 -3.45 -45.29
N GLU A 35 -5.21 -3.44 -46.26
CA GLU A 35 -4.33 -4.53 -46.63
C GLU A 35 -3.50 -5.05 -45.44
N LYS A 36 -3.38 -6.38 -45.36
CA LYS A 36 -2.63 -7.12 -44.35
C LYS A 36 -1.13 -6.84 -44.51
N PRO A 37 -0.44 -6.25 -43.51
CA PRO A 37 1.02 -6.28 -43.50
C PRO A 37 1.51 -7.70 -43.19
N PRO A 38 2.70 -8.08 -43.68
CA PRO A 38 3.23 -9.43 -43.54
C PRO A 38 3.40 -9.82 -42.08
N VAL A 39 2.94 -11.04 -41.76
CA VAL A 39 3.08 -11.68 -40.45
C VAL A 39 4.57 -11.93 -40.20
N ILE A 40 5.24 -11.00 -39.52
CA ILE A 40 6.50 -11.28 -38.84
C ILE A 40 6.12 -12.04 -37.57
N SER A 41 6.11 -13.37 -37.67
CA SER A 41 6.02 -14.30 -36.55
C SER A 41 7.30 -14.24 -35.71
N GLY A 42 7.52 -13.12 -35.04
CA GLY A 42 8.40 -13.03 -33.89
C GLY A 42 7.57 -13.29 -32.66
N ARG A 43 7.60 -14.53 -32.13
CA ARG A 43 7.20 -14.78 -30.73
C ARG A 43 7.99 -13.77 -29.89
N LYS A 44 7.33 -12.76 -29.31
CA LYS A 44 7.86 -12.11 -28.11
C LYS A 44 7.81 -13.16 -27.02
N GLU A 45 8.84 -13.99 -26.97
CA GLU A 45 9.06 -14.88 -25.85
C GLU A 45 9.15 -13.99 -24.62
N LYS A 46 8.10 -14.02 -23.80
CA LYS A 46 8.04 -13.30 -22.53
C LYS A 46 9.12 -13.95 -21.66
N LEU A 47 10.33 -13.41 -21.72
CA LEU A 47 11.49 -13.89 -20.97
C LEU A 47 11.05 -14.08 -19.51
N ARG A 48 11.00 -15.34 -19.09
CA ARG A 48 10.72 -15.65 -17.70
C ARG A 48 11.90 -15.12 -16.88
N PRO A 49 11.63 -14.38 -15.80
CA PRO A 49 12.65 -13.98 -14.85
C PRO A 49 13.55 -15.15 -14.45
N THR A 50 14.86 -14.95 -14.51
CA THR A 50 15.79 -15.94 -13.95
C THR A 50 15.73 -15.90 -12.42
N SER A 51 16.02 -17.04 -11.77
CA SER A 51 16.15 -17.10 -10.31
C SER A 51 17.13 -16.06 -9.76
N GLY A 52 18.17 -15.71 -10.53
CA GLY A 52 19.11 -14.65 -10.19
C GLY A 52 18.48 -13.26 -10.09
N MET A 53 17.56 -12.90 -11.00
CA MET A 53 16.86 -11.61 -10.92
C MET A 53 15.95 -11.55 -9.69
N GLN A 54 15.21 -12.63 -9.40
CA GLN A 54 14.37 -12.71 -8.19
C GLN A 54 15.21 -12.50 -6.92
N GLN A 55 16.33 -13.20 -6.81
CA GLN A 55 17.23 -13.09 -5.67
C GLN A 55 17.80 -11.67 -5.52
N ALA A 56 18.22 -11.04 -6.62
CA ALA A 56 18.74 -9.68 -6.60
C ALA A 56 17.71 -8.66 -6.08
N LEU A 57 16.45 -8.74 -6.55
CA LEU A 57 15.38 -7.85 -6.09
C LEU A 57 15.06 -8.07 -4.60
N ARG A 58 15.06 -9.32 -4.13
CA ARG A 58 14.87 -9.64 -2.70
C ARG A 58 15.99 -9.07 -1.83
N GLN A 59 17.24 -9.21 -2.28
CA GLN A 59 18.40 -8.64 -1.61
C GLN A 59 18.34 -7.11 -1.57
N GLN A 60 18.02 -6.46 -2.69
CA GLN A 60 17.86 -5.02 -2.76
C GLN A 60 16.79 -4.52 -1.77
N LYS A 61 15.63 -5.18 -1.72
CA LYS A 61 14.58 -4.87 -0.74
C LYS A 61 15.09 -5.03 0.70
N ALA A 62 15.73 -6.15 1.03
CA ALA A 62 16.25 -6.42 2.37
C ALA A 62 17.30 -5.39 2.83
N ILE A 63 18.13 -4.89 1.90
CA ILE A 63 19.08 -3.80 2.18
C ILE A 63 18.32 -2.52 2.52
N ILE A 64 17.31 -2.15 1.73
CA ILE A 64 16.48 -0.96 2.01
C ILE A 64 15.78 -1.07 3.36
N ASP A 65 15.22 -2.24 3.70
CA ASP A 65 14.57 -2.48 4.99
C ASP A 65 15.55 -2.33 6.15
N SER A 66 16.74 -2.92 6.05
CA SER A 66 17.77 -2.81 7.09
C SER A 66 18.22 -1.37 7.31
N LEU A 67 18.44 -0.62 6.22
CA LEU A 67 18.79 0.80 6.30
C LEU A 67 17.65 1.64 6.89
N PHE A 68 16.42 1.34 6.50
CA PHE A 68 15.23 2.00 7.02
C PHE A 68 15.11 1.83 8.54
N GLU A 69 15.26 0.61 9.05
CA GLU A 69 15.16 0.32 10.48
C GLU A 69 16.21 1.05 11.31
N VAL A 70 17.44 1.14 10.81
CA VAL A 70 18.52 1.91 11.46
C VAL A 70 18.16 3.40 11.49
N GLU A 71 17.74 3.95 10.36
CA GLU A 71 17.42 5.38 10.24
C GLU A 71 16.15 5.77 11.01
N LEU A 72 15.16 4.88 11.11
CA LEU A 72 13.97 5.07 11.93
C LEU A 72 14.33 5.17 13.41
N LYS A 73 15.10 4.20 13.93
CA LYS A 73 15.57 4.20 15.33
C LYS A 73 16.38 5.46 15.65
N ASP A 74 17.30 5.83 14.78
CA ASP A 74 18.11 7.04 14.94
C ASP A 74 17.26 8.32 14.91
N THR A 75 16.22 8.38 14.05
CA THR A 75 15.34 9.54 13.96
C THR A 75 14.53 9.74 15.23
N LEU A 76 13.96 8.67 15.78
CA LEU A 76 13.23 8.69 17.05
C LEU A 76 14.11 9.16 18.21
N LEU A 77 15.43 8.89 18.16
CA LEU A 77 16.37 9.22 19.22
C LEU A 77 17.04 10.60 19.06
N THR A 78 17.23 11.09 17.83
CA THR A 78 18.15 12.21 17.58
C THR A 78 17.57 13.35 16.73
N SER A 79 16.38 13.19 16.11
CA SER A 79 15.69 14.23 15.32
C SER A 79 16.53 14.89 14.19
N ARG A 80 17.58 14.23 13.69
CA ARG A 80 18.65 14.90 12.91
C ARG A 80 18.87 14.47 11.47
N ARG A 81 18.02 13.64 10.85
CA ARG A 81 18.35 13.08 9.53
C ARG A 81 17.36 13.40 8.43
N LYS A 82 17.91 13.85 7.30
CA LYS A 82 17.20 14.24 6.07
C LYS A 82 16.64 13.06 5.28
N LYS A 83 17.08 11.83 5.58
CA LYS A 83 16.74 10.62 4.80
C LYS A 83 15.38 10.02 5.17
N PHE A 84 14.85 10.34 6.34
CA PHE A 84 13.57 9.84 6.80
C PHE A 84 12.64 11.02 7.08
N GLN A 85 11.45 11.00 6.49
CA GLN A 85 10.43 12.00 6.73
C GLN A 85 9.09 11.31 6.99
N VAL A 86 8.39 11.80 8.00
CA VAL A 86 7.03 11.37 8.32
C VAL A 86 6.09 12.48 7.90
N TRP A 87 5.07 12.14 7.13
CA TRP A 87 4.02 13.03 6.70
C TRP A 87 2.68 12.44 7.09
N VAL A 88 1.70 13.29 7.36
CA VAL A 88 0.36 12.88 7.76
C VAL A 88 -0.67 13.60 6.91
N LYS A 89 -1.68 12.86 6.47
CA LYS A 89 -2.83 13.35 5.73
C LYS A 89 -3.97 13.62 6.71
N HIS A 90 -4.57 14.80 6.61
CA HIS A 90 -5.73 15.21 7.40
C HIS A 90 -7.04 14.66 6.80
N PRO A 91 -7.98 14.13 7.60
CA PRO A 91 -9.18 13.45 7.11
C PRO A 91 -10.16 14.36 6.36
N GLU A 92 -10.32 15.62 6.79
CA GLU A 92 -11.28 16.52 6.17
C GLU A 92 -10.73 17.26 4.95
N THR A 93 -9.47 17.69 5.02
CA THR A 93 -8.88 18.55 3.98
C THR A 93 -8.06 17.76 2.96
N GLY A 94 -7.60 16.56 3.31
CA GLY A 94 -6.59 15.82 2.56
C GLY A 94 -5.23 16.53 2.49
N GLU A 95 -5.03 17.58 3.30
CA GLU A 95 -3.76 18.30 3.39
C GLU A 95 -2.68 17.40 4.00
N LEU A 96 -1.44 17.59 3.57
CA LEU A 96 -0.29 16.87 4.10
C LEU A 96 0.55 17.77 4.98
N THR A 97 0.77 17.34 6.21
CA THR A 97 1.65 18.01 7.16
C THR A 97 2.85 17.13 7.44
N GLN A 98 4.06 17.69 7.38
CA GLN A 98 5.24 16.96 7.83
C GLN A 98 5.27 16.94 9.36
N VAL A 99 5.49 15.76 9.95
CA VAL A 99 5.75 15.63 11.38
C VAL A 99 7.20 16.03 11.65
N VAL A 100 7.38 17.12 12.40
CA VAL A 100 8.69 17.69 12.74
C VAL A 100 8.83 17.75 14.26
N ASN A 101 9.95 17.27 14.80
CA ASN A 101 10.23 17.22 16.24
C ASN A 101 9.12 16.53 17.06
N ASN A 102 8.58 15.42 16.55
CA ASN A 102 7.49 14.65 17.16
C ASN A 102 6.22 15.47 17.42
N LYS A 103 6.01 16.58 16.70
CA LYS A 103 4.77 17.34 16.73
C LYS A 103 3.80 16.75 15.73
N TRP A 104 2.96 15.84 16.22
CA TRP A 104 1.87 15.25 15.46
C TRP A 104 0.66 16.19 15.46
N PRO A 105 -0.10 16.29 14.36
CA PRO A 105 -1.41 16.94 14.39
C PRO A 105 -2.40 16.13 15.23
N GLU A 106 -3.49 16.78 15.63
CA GLU A 106 -4.54 16.16 16.44
C GLU A 106 -5.31 15.09 15.67
N GLU A 107 -5.52 15.29 14.37
CA GLU A 107 -6.24 14.37 13.49
C GLU A 107 -5.32 13.80 12.41
N VAL A 108 -5.42 12.50 12.18
CA VAL A 108 -4.64 11.77 11.18
C VAL A 108 -5.55 10.79 10.47
N GLU A 109 -5.64 10.90 9.15
CA GLU A 109 -6.28 9.91 8.28
C GLU A 109 -5.28 8.82 7.88
N THR A 110 -4.07 9.24 7.53
CA THR A 110 -3.03 8.35 6.99
C THR A 110 -1.65 8.91 7.27
N THR A 111 -0.74 8.07 7.72
CA THR A 111 0.68 8.40 7.87
C THR A 111 1.47 7.86 6.69
N PHE A 112 2.41 8.67 6.20
CA PHE A 112 3.34 8.32 5.14
C PHE A 112 4.78 8.44 5.63
N ASN A 113 5.51 7.34 5.57
CA ASN A 113 6.93 7.26 5.88
C ASN A 113 7.74 7.27 4.58
N PHE A 114 8.43 8.37 4.31
CA PHE A 114 9.30 8.53 3.15
C PHE A 114 10.73 8.22 3.55
N PHE A 115 11.36 7.33 2.79
CA PHE A 115 12.76 7.00 2.95
C PHE A 115 13.53 7.32 1.68
N MET A 116 14.62 8.08 1.84
CA MET A 116 15.44 8.61 0.77
C MET A 116 16.88 8.11 0.87
N ASP A 117 17.53 8.01 -0.27
CA ASP A 117 18.97 7.75 -0.34
C ASP A 117 19.80 9.03 -0.11
N ASP A 118 21.13 8.88 -0.20
CA ASP A 118 22.08 9.99 -0.06
C ASP A 118 21.94 11.10 -1.12
N GLN A 119 21.27 10.80 -2.24
CA GLN A 119 21.00 11.77 -3.30
C GLN A 119 19.64 12.46 -3.11
N GLY A 120 18.92 12.17 -2.03
CA GLY A 120 17.58 12.69 -1.77
C GLY A 120 16.50 12.08 -2.66
N ARG A 121 16.76 10.93 -3.29
CA ARG A 121 15.77 10.20 -4.08
C ARG A 121 14.96 9.31 -3.15
N ILE A 122 13.64 9.31 -3.30
CA ILE A 122 12.76 8.42 -2.55
C ILE A 122 12.96 6.98 -3.04
N ILE A 123 13.39 6.11 -2.14
CA ILE A 123 13.64 4.68 -2.39
C ILE A 123 12.58 3.78 -1.75
N ARG A 124 11.84 4.29 -0.76
CA ARG A 124 10.67 3.63 -0.19
C ARG A 124 9.64 4.66 0.30
N ILE A 125 8.36 4.38 0.08
CA ILE A 125 7.24 5.04 0.78
C ILE A 125 6.44 3.96 1.48
N SER A 126 6.09 4.18 2.74
CA SER A 126 5.15 3.33 3.48
C SER A 126 3.92 4.15 3.85
N GLU A 127 2.75 3.64 3.55
CA GLU A 127 1.45 4.22 3.84
C GLU A 127 0.77 3.43 4.94
N MET A 128 0.28 4.14 5.96
CA MET A 128 -0.28 3.57 7.18
C MET A 128 -1.59 4.30 7.49
N PRO A 129 -2.73 3.80 6.99
CA PRO A 129 -4.05 4.33 7.34
C PRO A 129 -4.27 4.30 8.86
N TYR A 130 -4.96 5.31 9.38
CA TYR A 130 -5.27 5.38 10.80
C TYR A 130 -6.43 4.45 11.16
N SER A 131 -6.24 3.63 12.20
CA SER A 131 -7.29 2.81 12.79
C SER A 131 -7.93 3.55 13.96
N GLU A 132 -9.17 4.01 13.79
CA GLU A 132 -9.91 4.71 14.85
C GLU A 132 -10.20 3.80 16.04
N SER A 133 -10.53 2.52 15.79
CA SER A 133 -10.79 1.56 16.86
C SER A 133 -9.52 0.99 17.49
N GLY A 134 -8.42 0.99 16.73
CA GLY A 134 -7.17 0.34 17.13
C GLY A 134 -7.18 -1.19 16.97
N ASP A 135 -8.22 -1.76 16.37
CA ASP A 135 -8.37 -3.22 16.23
C ASP A 135 -7.56 -3.81 15.06
N TRP A 136 -6.91 -2.94 14.30
CA TRP A 136 -6.10 -3.32 13.16
C TRP A 136 -4.96 -2.34 12.94
N ASP A 137 -3.90 -2.81 12.29
CA ASP A 137 -2.79 -2.02 11.79
C ASP A 137 -2.48 -2.43 10.35
N MET A 138 -2.16 -1.45 9.51
CA MET A 138 -1.84 -1.67 8.11
C MET A 138 -0.62 -0.88 7.69
N MET A 139 0.21 -1.51 6.86
CA MET A 139 1.28 -0.83 6.18
C MET A 139 1.43 -1.32 4.74
N PHE A 140 1.36 -0.38 3.81
CA PHE A 140 1.58 -0.61 2.38
C PHE A 140 2.88 0.08 1.95
N SER A 141 3.89 -0.69 1.56
CA SER A 141 5.21 -0.18 1.22
C SER A 141 5.54 -0.37 -0.26
N HIS A 142 5.81 0.72 -0.97
CA HIS A 142 6.38 0.70 -2.31
C HIS A 142 7.87 0.93 -2.26
N TYR A 143 8.64 0.12 -2.99
CA TYR A 143 10.08 0.23 -3.12
C TYR A 143 10.45 0.63 -4.54
N PHE A 144 11.29 1.64 -4.67
CA PHE A 144 11.58 2.28 -5.95
C PHE A 144 13.04 2.07 -6.37
N THR A 145 13.25 1.90 -7.67
CA THR A 145 14.57 2.00 -8.27
C THR A 145 15.05 3.46 -8.28
N ALA A 146 16.30 3.68 -8.67
CA ALA A 146 16.86 5.02 -8.85
C ALA A 146 16.06 5.90 -9.83
N GLU A 147 15.40 5.28 -10.81
CA GLU A 147 14.54 5.92 -11.81
C GLU A 147 13.09 6.11 -11.31
N GLY A 148 12.80 5.72 -10.07
CA GLY A 148 11.47 5.80 -9.47
C GLY A 148 10.50 4.69 -9.91
N THR A 149 10.97 3.61 -10.54
CA THR A 149 10.12 2.47 -10.91
C THR A 149 9.89 1.57 -9.71
N THR A 150 8.65 1.11 -9.49
CA THR A 150 8.36 0.17 -8.40
C THR A 150 8.91 -1.21 -8.75
N PHE A 151 9.85 -1.70 -7.93
CA PHE A 151 10.44 -3.04 -8.09
C PHE A 151 9.95 -4.02 -7.03
N ALA A 152 9.48 -3.53 -5.89
CA ALA A 152 8.82 -4.33 -4.87
C ALA A 152 7.65 -3.58 -4.24
N PHE A 153 6.65 -4.34 -3.83
CA PHE A 153 5.54 -3.89 -3.01
C PHE A 153 5.40 -4.85 -1.82
N GLU A 154 5.14 -4.30 -0.64
CA GLU A 154 4.88 -5.08 0.56
C GLU A 154 3.60 -4.60 1.24
N LYS A 155 2.71 -5.53 1.55
CA LYS A 155 1.54 -5.34 2.40
C LYS A 155 1.80 -6.04 3.72
N GLN A 156 1.59 -5.34 4.82
CA GLN A 156 1.49 -5.90 6.16
C GLN A 156 0.15 -5.49 6.74
N VAL A 157 -0.59 -6.44 7.29
CA VAL A 157 -1.84 -6.17 8.01
C VAL A 157 -1.83 -6.99 9.29
N SER A 158 -2.29 -6.40 10.38
CA SER A 158 -2.65 -7.16 11.57
C SER A 158 -4.04 -6.77 12.04
N ALA A 159 -4.83 -7.73 12.53
CA ALA A 159 -6.17 -7.48 13.03
C ALA A 159 -6.60 -8.51 14.07
N PHE A 160 -7.47 -8.11 15.01
CA PHE A 160 -8.08 -9.00 16.00
C PHE A 160 -9.26 -9.81 15.42
N ASN A 161 -10.02 -9.24 14.48
CA ASN A 161 -11.22 -9.90 13.94
C ASN A 161 -10.89 -10.62 12.63
N THR A 162 -10.53 -11.90 12.75
CA THR A 162 -10.19 -12.77 11.62
C THR A 162 -11.14 -13.96 11.57
N TYR A 163 -11.70 -14.20 10.39
CA TYR A 163 -12.58 -15.34 10.14
C TYR A 163 -11.77 -16.49 9.50
N CYS A 164 -11.69 -17.63 10.18
CA CYS A 164 -11.04 -18.84 9.66
C CYS A 164 -12.09 -19.93 9.39
N PRO A 165 -12.19 -20.47 8.16
CA PRO A 165 -13.08 -21.59 7.87
C PRO A 165 -12.83 -22.80 8.78
N ASN A 166 -13.89 -23.25 9.47
CA ASN A 166 -13.92 -24.42 10.37
C ASN A 166 -13.22 -24.26 11.74
N ASP A 167 -12.87 -23.04 12.15
CA ASP A 167 -12.41 -22.75 13.51
C ASP A 167 -13.47 -21.92 14.27
N GLU A 168 -13.70 -22.21 15.56
CA GLU A 168 -14.21 -21.19 16.48
C GLU A 168 -13.12 -20.13 16.56
N TYR A 169 -13.48 -18.87 16.26
CA TYR A 169 -12.61 -17.68 16.25
C TYR A 169 -11.31 -17.86 17.04
N PRO A 170 -10.12 -17.81 16.40
CA PRO A 170 -8.90 -17.69 17.19
C PRO A 170 -8.98 -16.36 17.93
N ASP A 171 -9.27 -16.39 19.22
CA ASP A 171 -9.07 -15.25 20.13
C ASP A 171 -7.60 -14.84 20.01
N GLY A 172 -7.29 -13.82 19.19
CA GLY A 172 -5.91 -13.45 18.92
C GLY A 172 -5.72 -12.52 17.74
N ILE A 173 -4.49 -12.03 17.58
CA ILE A 173 -4.09 -11.18 16.46
C ILE A 173 -3.66 -12.06 15.29
N THR A 174 -4.28 -11.88 14.13
CA THR A 174 -3.74 -12.42 12.88
C THR A 174 -2.85 -11.40 12.20
N ARG A 175 -1.74 -11.86 11.62
CA ARG A 175 -0.79 -11.05 10.86
C ARG A 175 -0.69 -11.56 9.43
N GLU A 176 -1.05 -10.74 8.45
CA GLU A 176 -0.87 -10.96 7.03
C GLU A 176 0.40 -10.25 6.54
N LYS A 177 1.18 -10.93 5.70
CA LYS A 177 2.28 -10.33 4.95
C LYS A 177 2.29 -10.81 3.50
N ALA A 178 2.18 -9.88 2.56
CA ALA A 178 2.33 -10.15 1.13
C ALA A 178 3.47 -9.31 0.55
N ILE A 179 4.33 -9.92 -0.28
CA ILE A 179 5.39 -9.22 -1.00
C ILE A 179 5.25 -9.55 -2.48
N HIS A 180 5.24 -8.53 -3.32
CA HIS A 180 5.24 -8.66 -4.78
C HIS A 180 6.53 -8.05 -5.34
N LEU A 181 7.17 -8.75 -6.28
CA LEU A 181 8.37 -8.28 -6.97
C LEU A 181 8.05 -8.04 -8.44
N TYR A 182 8.51 -6.93 -9.00
CA TYR A 182 8.16 -6.49 -10.34
C TYR A 182 9.40 -6.31 -11.21
N SER A 183 9.23 -6.61 -12.51
CA SER A 183 10.25 -6.32 -13.52
C SER A 183 10.32 -4.82 -13.80
N PRO A 184 11.36 -4.33 -14.50
CA PRO A 184 11.40 -2.94 -14.97
C PRO A 184 10.21 -2.56 -15.87
N SER A 185 9.60 -3.53 -16.55
CA SER A 185 8.37 -3.31 -17.33
C SER A 185 7.08 -3.30 -16.47
N PHE A 186 7.20 -3.47 -15.15
CA PHE A 186 6.12 -3.60 -14.17
C PHE A 186 5.26 -4.86 -14.36
N THR A 187 5.91 -5.96 -14.74
CA THR A 187 5.30 -7.29 -14.73
C THR A 187 5.62 -7.98 -13.42
N LEU A 188 4.62 -8.58 -12.76
CA LEU A 188 4.85 -9.39 -11.56
C LEU A 188 5.80 -10.55 -11.90
N ILE A 189 6.94 -10.58 -11.22
CA ILE A 189 7.99 -11.60 -11.36
C ILE A 189 7.79 -12.73 -10.35
N ASP A 190 7.45 -12.36 -9.12
CA ASP A 190 7.40 -13.27 -7.97
C ASP A 190 6.51 -12.65 -6.88
N SER A 191 5.94 -13.51 -6.05
CA SER A 191 5.10 -13.10 -4.94
C SER A 191 5.23 -14.09 -3.79
N THR A 192 5.30 -13.58 -2.56
CA THR A 192 5.18 -14.40 -1.34
C THR A 192 4.02 -13.90 -0.51
N TYR A 193 3.27 -14.83 0.04
CA TYR A 193 2.17 -14.58 0.96
C TYR A 193 2.37 -15.44 2.20
N LYS A 194 2.17 -14.85 3.38
CA LYS A 194 2.20 -15.55 4.66
C LYS A 194 1.14 -14.95 5.58
N MET A 195 0.45 -15.80 6.30
CA MET A 195 -0.42 -15.39 7.41
C MET A 195 -0.06 -16.18 8.67
N THR A 196 0.04 -15.49 9.80
CA THR A 196 0.35 -16.11 11.10
C THR A 196 -0.62 -15.68 12.19
N ASP A 197 -0.77 -16.51 13.22
CA ASP A 197 -1.43 -16.12 14.47
C ASP A 197 -0.49 -15.30 15.38
N ASP A 198 -0.93 -15.03 16.61
CA ASP A 198 -0.23 -14.23 17.60
C ASP A 198 1.04 -14.90 18.13
N GLU A 199 1.08 -16.24 18.08
CA GLU A 199 2.23 -17.11 18.36
C GLU A 199 3.20 -17.29 17.16
N ASP A 200 3.02 -16.52 16.08
CA ASP A 200 3.79 -16.59 14.82
C ASP A 200 3.68 -17.94 14.08
N LYS A 201 2.68 -18.76 14.41
CA LYS A 201 2.42 -20.02 13.73
C LYS A 201 1.72 -19.76 12.41
N ASP A 202 2.19 -20.44 11.36
CA ASP A 202 1.65 -20.30 10.01
C ASP A 202 0.22 -20.85 9.93
N ILE A 203 -0.70 -19.99 9.51
CA ILE A 203 -2.12 -20.30 9.29
C ILE A 203 -2.55 -20.03 7.84
N THR A 204 -1.60 -19.79 6.93
CA THR A 204 -1.85 -19.52 5.50
C THR A 204 -2.78 -20.55 4.86
N THR A 205 -2.62 -21.82 5.21
CA THR A 205 -3.40 -22.93 4.65
C THR A 205 -4.84 -22.97 5.14
N ARG A 206 -5.17 -22.29 6.25
CA ARG A 206 -6.53 -22.22 6.81
C ARG A 206 -7.47 -21.33 6.01
N LYS A 207 -6.94 -20.50 5.09
CA LYS A 207 -7.70 -19.53 4.30
C LYS A 207 -8.50 -18.56 5.16
N CYS A 208 -7.86 -18.06 6.21
CA CYS A 208 -8.46 -17.03 7.04
C CYS A 208 -8.61 -15.72 6.26
N GLU A 209 -9.67 -14.98 6.54
CA GLU A 209 -9.98 -13.68 5.96
C GLU A 209 -10.01 -12.64 7.09
N LEU A 210 -9.34 -11.51 6.88
CA LEU A 210 -9.40 -10.38 7.81
C LEU A 210 -10.68 -9.60 7.55
N GLU A 211 -11.40 -9.18 8.60
CA GLU A 211 -12.61 -8.36 8.46
C GLU A 211 -12.34 -6.94 7.97
N VAL A 212 -11.07 -6.55 7.88
CA VAL A 212 -10.66 -5.20 7.48
C VAL A 212 -10.36 -5.14 5.98
N ASP A 213 -10.99 -4.17 5.31
CA ASP A 213 -10.70 -3.88 3.90
C ASP A 213 -9.27 -3.36 3.78
N SER A 214 -8.44 -4.16 3.13
CA SER A 214 -7.01 -3.91 2.93
C SER A 214 -6.66 -3.92 1.44
N GLU A 215 -7.66 -3.69 0.59
CA GLU A 215 -7.44 -3.46 -0.83
C GLU A 215 -6.60 -2.19 -1.04
N THR A 216 -5.53 -2.34 -1.81
CA THR A 216 -4.63 -1.23 -2.11
C THR A 216 -4.10 -1.35 -3.52
N GLN A 217 -3.98 -0.21 -4.18
CA GLN A 217 -3.48 -0.15 -5.54
C GLN A 217 -1.95 -0.21 -5.54
N VAL A 218 -1.37 -1.12 -6.32
CA VAL A 218 0.07 -1.11 -6.58
C VAL A 218 0.38 -0.22 -7.78
N TYR A 219 1.13 0.85 -7.54
CA TYR A 219 1.51 1.82 -8.56
C TYR A 219 2.79 1.40 -9.29
N ARG A 220 2.88 1.77 -10.57
CA ARG A 220 4.01 1.41 -11.45
C ARG A 220 5.30 2.13 -11.08
N ASN A 221 5.16 3.37 -10.63
CA ASN A 221 6.29 4.24 -10.34
C ASN A 221 5.88 5.31 -9.32
N LEU A 222 6.90 5.95 -8.75
CA LEU A 222 6.78 7.00 -7.75
C LEU A 222 5.88 8.14 -8.21
N SER A 223 5.99 8.59 -9.46
CA SER A 223 5.15 9.69 -9.97
C SER A 223 3.66 9.32 -9.97
N SER A 224 3.31 8.10 -10.39
CA SER A 224 1.93 7.61 -10.35
C SER A 224 1.41 7.44 -8.92
N TYR A 225 2.26 6.97 -8.00
CA TYR A 225 1.92 6.87 -6.57
C TYR A 225 1.62 8.25 -5.99
N LEU A 226 2.54 9.21 -6.14
CA LEU A 226 2.40 10.56 -5.60
C LEU A 226 1.17 11.28 -6.18
N ALA A 227 0.89 11.11 -7.47
CA ALA A 227 -0.29 11.70 -8.11
C ALA A 227 -1.60 11.14 -7.53
N ALA A 228 -1.68 9.83 -7.33
CA ALA A 228 -2.87 9.18 -6.79
C ALA A 228 -3.10 9.51 -5.32
N ALA A 229 -2.04 9.49 -4.52
CA ALA A 229 -2.07 9.89 -3.12
C ALA A 229 -2.17 11.42 -2.91
N LYS A 230 -2.22 12.20 -4.01
CA LYS A 230 -2.26 13.68 -4.02
C LYS A 230 -1.11 14.32 -3.23
N LEU A 231 0.03 13.63 -3.17
CA LEU A 231 1.24 14.06 -2.47
C LEU A 231 2.03 15.04 -3.35
N LYS A 232 2.10 16.31 -2.96
CA LYS A 232 2.93 17.33 -3.62
C LYS A 232 4.26 17.47 -2.90
N PHE A 233 5.32 16.90 -3.47
CA PHE A 233 6.67 17.04 -2.94
C PHE A 233 7.34 18.27 -3.56
N ASN A 234 7.39 19.38 -2.82
CA ASN A 234 8.20 20.53 -3.21
C ASN A 234 9.65 20.24 -2.79
N LYS A 235 10.55 20.14 -3.78
CA LYS A 235 12.00 20.03 -3.54
C LYS A 235 12.57 21.32 -2.98
#